data_AF-A0A6M0FGZ8-F1
#
_entry.id   AF-A0A6M0FGZ8-F1
#
_cell.length_a   1.000
_cell.length_b   1.000
_cell.length_c   1.000
_cell.angle_alpha   90.00
_cell.angle_beta   90.00
_cell.angle_gamma   90.00
#
_symmetry.space_group_name_H-M   'P 1'
#
loop_
_entity.id
_entity.type
_entity.pdbx_description
1 polymer ?
#
loop_
_entity_poly.entity_id
_entity_poly.type
_entity_poly.pdbx_seq_one_letter_code
_entity_poly.pdbx_strand_id
1 'polypeptide(L)'
;MKLLESSQVGYHDFFLGLRKQFSPHWRDDVNQIFADFEQSELIEPWRQYYYHLLQTYSNDELKAMVERLKQYNPQQSLIRPIIESVWEPITVEDNWQPFYDLLKQISE
;
A
#
# COMPACT_ATOMS: atom_id res chain seq x y z
N MET A 1 13.46 7.70 0.73
CA MET A 1 13.49 6.34 1.31
C MET A 1 14.03 6.25 2.74
N LYS A 2 14.66 7.29 3.31
CA LYS A 2 15.13 7.27 4.72
C LYS A 2 14.04 6.99 5.77
N LEU A 3 12.81 7.46 5.54
CA LEU A 3 11.66 7.13 6.39
C LEU A 3 11.48 5.62 6.49
N LEU A 4 11.35 4.94 5.35
CA LEU A 4 11.09 3.50 5.30
C LEU A 4 12.28 2.68 5.83
N GLU A 5 13.50 3.15 5.56
CA GLU A 5 14.72 2.55 6.11
C GLU A 5 14.82 2.69 7.64
N SER A 6 14.35 3.81 8.20
CA SER A 6 14.40 4.09 9.65
C SER A 6 13.16 3.58 10.39
N SER A 7 12.06 3.36 9.68
CA SER A 7 10.83 2.78 10.22
C SER A 7 10.91 1.25 10.23
N GLN A 8 10.12 0.60 11.07
CA GLN A 8 9.92 -0.85 10.99
C GLN A 8 8.86 -1.26 9.95
N VAL A 9 8.33 -0.31 9.19
CA VAL A 9 7.26 -0.55 8.22
C VAL A 9 7.86 -1.12 6.94
N GLY A 10 7.37 -2.30 6.53
CA GLY A 10 7.73 -2.90 5.25
C GLY A 10 7.36 -1.98 4.08
N TYR A 11 8.20 -1.96 3.03
CA TYR A 11 7.95 -1.14 1.84
C TYR A 11 6.54 -1.39 1.28
N HIS A 12 6.14 -2.65 1.12
CA HIS A 12 4.82 -3.00 0.60
C HIS A 12 3.71 -2.51 1.54
N ASP A 13 3.86 -2.70 2.85
CA ASP A 13 2.84 -2.34 3.84
C ASP A 13 2.59 -0.83 3.86
N PHE A 14 3.64 -0.02 3.69
CA PHE A 14 3.51 1.43 3.56
C PHE A 14 2.65 1.82 2.36
N PHE A 15 2.95 1.31 1.16
CA PHE A 15 2.20 1.65 -0.05
C PHE A 15 0.81 1.02 -0.08
N LEU A 16 0.63 -0.13 0.56
CA LEU A 16 -0.68 -0.71 0.81
C LEU A 16 -1.53 0.17 1.72
N GLY A 17 -0.93 0.68 2.81
CA GLY A 17 -1.55 1.66 3.69
C GLY A 17 -1.92 2.93 2.94
N LEU A 18 -1.01 3.45 2.11
CA LEU A 18 -1.26 4.62 1.26
C LEU A 18 -2.46 4.38 0.33
N ARG A 19 -2.50 3.25 -0.38
CA ARG A 19 -3.65 2.87 -1.22
C ARG A 19 -4.96 2.83 -0.43
N LYS A 20 -4.95 2.23 0.76
CA LYS A 20 -6.16 1.99 1.56
C LYS A 20 -6.71 3.25 2.21
N GLN A 21 -5.84 4.13 2.67
CA GLN A 21 -6.22 5.28 3.48
C GLN A 21 -6.30 6.59 2.69
N PHE A 22 -5.67 6.66 1.50
CA PHE A 22 -5.64 7.89 0.73
C PHE A 22 -7.05 8.43 0.43
N SER A 23 -7.23 9.70 0.73
CA SER A 23 -8.45 10.45 0.49
C SER A 23 -8.08 11.80 -0.13
N PRO A 24 -8.84 12.32 -1.11
CA PRO A 24 -8.63 13.68 -1.61
C PRO A 24 -8.67 14.75 -0.52
N HIS A 25 -9.35 14.50 0.61
CA HIS A 25 -9.43 15.38 1.77
C HIS A 25 -8.12 15.49 2.55
N TRP A 26 -7.14 14.62 2.29
CA TRP A 26 -5.80 14.72 2.88
C TRP A 26 -5.11 16.05 2.54
N ARG A 27 -5.49 16.73 1.46
CA ARG A 27 -4.97 18.07 1.15
C ARG A 27 -5.50 19.17 2.09
N ASP A 28 -6.61 18.91 2.77
CA ASP A 28 -7.34 19.89 3.58
C ASP A 28 -6.96 19.77 5.08
N ASP A 29 -6.52 18.59 5.52
CA ASP A 29 -6.06 18.34 6.88
C ASP A 29 -4.92 17.30 6.92
N VAL A 30 -3.74 17.78 7.30
CA VAL A 30 -2.52 16.96 7.41
C VAL A 30 -2.66 15.83 8.42
N ASN A 31 -3.48 15.99 9.47
CA ASN A 31 -3.65 14.98 10.51
C ASN A 31 -4.41 13.73 10.02
N GLN A 32 -5.09 13.82 8.87
CA GLN A 32 -5.74 12.67 8.25
C GLN A 32 -4.76 11.74 7.53
N ILE A 33 -3.55 12.23 7.22
CA ILE A 33 -2.53 11.47 6.50
C ILE A 33 -1.87 10.48 7.47
N PHE A 34 -2.24 9.21 7.34
CA PHE A 34 -1.77 8.14 8.24
C PHE A 34 -1.96 8.51 9.73
N ALA A 35 -3.19 8.83 10.12
CA ALA A 35 -3.52 9.27 11.49
C ALA A 35 -3.02 8.27 12.56
N ASP A 36 -3.15 6.97 12.28
CA ASP A 36 -2.80 5.89 13.20
C ASP A 36 -1.37 5.35 13.01
N PHE A 37 -0.46 6.11 12.40
CA PHE A 37 0.92 5.66 12.21
C PHE A 37 1.68 5.62 13.54
N GLU A 38 2.10 4.43 13.97
CA GLU A 38 2.73 4.21 15.29
C GLU A 38 3.99 5.07 15.52
N GLN A 39 4.73 5.40 14.47
CA GLN A 39 5.98 6.17 14.53
C GLN A 39 5.75 7.61 14.03
N SER A 40 4.81 8.31 14.66
CA SER A 40 4.34 9.64 14.25
C SER A 40 5.48 10.65 14.05
N GLU A 41 6.46 10.69 14.94
CA GLU A 41 7.62 11.59 14.84
C GLU A 41 8.49 11.32 13.61
N LEU A 42 8.64 10.05 13.22
CA LEU A 42 9.46 9.67 12.07
C LEU A 42 8.76 10.03 10.75
N ILE A 43 7.43 9.85 10.66
CA ILE A 43 6.67 10.13 9.44
C ILE A 43 6.37 11.61 9.26
N GLU A 44 6.40 12.42 10.32
CA GLU A 44 5.96 13.82 10.29
C GLU A 44 6.60 14.67 9.17
N PRO A 45 7.93 14.62 8.92
CA PRO A 45 8.53 15.38 7.82
C PRO A 45 8.01 14.95 6.44
N TRP A 46 7.78 13.65 6.25
CA TRP A 46 7.18 13.14 5.02
C TRP A 46 5.72 13.55 4.89
N ARG A 47 4.96 13.49 5.99
CA ARG A 47 3.55 13.87 6.07
C ARG A 47 3.33 15.32 5.65
N GLN A 48 4.11 16.24 6.23
CA GLN A 48 4.04 17.67 5.90
C GLN A 48 4.40 17.94 4.44
N TYR A 49 5.46 17.30 3.93
CA TYR A 49 5.86 17.45 2.54
C TYR A 49 4.78 16.94 1.57
N TYR A 50 4.24 15.74 1.85
CA TYR A 50 3.19 15.15 1.04
C TYR A 50 1.91 16.00 1.08
N TYR A 51 1.51 16.48 2.25
CA TYR A 51 0.40 17.41 2.42
C TYR A 51 0.50 18.64 1.52
N HIS A 52 1.63 19.34 1.55
CA HIS A 52 1.85 20.52 0.71
C HIS A 52 1.85 20.20 -0.79
N LEU A 53 2.34 19.04 -1.19
CA LEU A 53 2.22 18.59 -2.57
C LEU A 53 0.76 18.35 -2.96
N LEU A 54 -0.06 17.74 -2.10
CA LEU A 54 -1.47 17.49 -2.41
C LEU A 54 -2.26 18.78 -2.62
N GLN A 55 -1.87 19.88 -1.96
CA GLN A 55 -2.49 21.20 -2.14
C GLN A 55 -2.25 21.81 -3.53
N THR A 56 -1.25 21.34 -4.28
CA THR A 56 -0.99 21.84 -5.64
C THR A 56 -1.82 21.14 -6.72
N TYR A 57 -2.59 20.12 -6.36
CA TYR A 57 -3.41 19.35 -7.30
C TYR A 57 -4.88 19.78 -7.26
N SER A 58 -5.51 19.74 -8.43
CA SER A 58 -6.95 19.90 -8.56
C SER A 58 -7.73 18.71 -7.98
N ASN A 59 -9.04 18.90 -7.75
CA ASN A 59 -9.93 17.83 -7.32
C ASN A 59 -9.90 16.62 -8.27
N ASP A 60 -9.87 16.86 -9.57
CA ASP A 60 -9.94 15.78 -10.56
C ASP A 60 -8.63 15.00 -10.63
N GLU A 61 -7.48 15.66 -10.47
CA GLU A 61 -6.18 15.00 -10.37
C GLU A 61 -6.08 14.11 -9.12
N LEU A 62 -6.62 14.56 -7.98
CA LEU A 62 -6.67 13.79 -6.74
C LEU A 62 -7.60 12.58 -6.85
N LYS A 63 -8.77 12.73 -7.49
CA LYS A 63 -9.64 11.58 -7.81
C LYS A 63 -8.93 10.57 -8.71
N ALA A 64 -8.23 11.04 -9.74
CA ALA A 64 -7.43 10.18 -10.61
C ALA A 64 -6.24 9.53 -9.86
N MET A 65 -5.75 10.14 -8.78
CA MET A 65 -4.71 9.56 -7.94
C MET A 65 -5.23 8.35 -7.15
N VAL A 66 -6.47 8.38 -6.67
CA VAL A 66 -7.12 7.22 -6.01
C VAL A 66 -7.06 5.99 -6.93
N GLU A 67 -7.46 6.15 -8.19
CA GLU A 67 -7.49 5.03 -9.14
C GLU A 67 -6.09 4.56 -9.52
N ARG A 68 -5.13 5.48 -9.69
CA ARG A 68 -3.71 5.12 -9.90
C ARG A 68 -3.13 4.33 -8.72
N LEU A 69 -3.42 4.75 -7.48
CA LEU A 69 -2.96 4.04 -6.29
C LEU A 69 -3.52 2.62 -6.21
N LYS A 70 -4.79 2.42 -6.60
CA LYS A 70 -5.39 1.08 -6.68
C LYS A 70 -4.77 0.23 -7.79
N GLN A 71 -4.51 0.82 -8.95
CA GLN A 71 -3.96 0.09 -10.10
C GLN A 71 -2.53 -0.41 -9.86
N TYR A 72 -1.67 0.42 -9.24
CA TYR A 72 -0.24 0.15 -9.17
C TYR A 72 0.26 -0.37 -7.81
N ASN A 73 -0.55 -0.30 -6.74
CA ASN A 73 -0.20 -0.86 -5.43
C ASN A 73 -1.12 -2.05 -5.08
N PRO A 74 -0.91 -3.25 -5.63
CA PRO A 74 -1.79 -4.41 -5.39
C PRO A 74 -1.92 -4.71 -3.88
N GLN A 75 -3.08 -5.21 -3.46
CA GLN A 75 -3.32 -5.53 -2.05
C GLN A 75 -2.48 -6.69 -1.54
N GLN A 76 -2.10 -7.60 -2.43
CA GLN A 76 -1.26 -8.74 -2.13
C GLN A 76 0.17 -8.49 -2.58
N SER A 77 1.09 -8.59 -1.63
CA SER A 77 2.51 -8.68 -1.93
C SER A 77 2.81 -10.09 -2.42
N LEU A 78 3.15 -10.27 -3.69
CA LEU A 78 3.65 -11.55 -4.20
C LEU A 78 5.13 -11.72 -3.82
N ILE A 79 5.42 -11.71 -2.52
CA ILE A 79 6.77 -11.99 -2.02
C ILE A 79 7.06 -13.48 -2.11
N ARG A 80 8.36 -13.79 -2.23
CA ARG A 80 8.87 -15.16 -2.37
C ARG A 80 8.25 -16.19 -1.40
N PRO A 81 8.06 -15.90 -0.10
CA PRO A 81 7.42 -16.85 0.82
C PRO A 81 5.98 -17.21 0.43
N ILE A 82 5.21 -16.25 -0.10
CA ILE A 82 3.83 -16.50 -0.56
C ILE A 82 3.85 -17.39 -1.80
N ILE A 83 4.78 -17.13 -2.73
CA ILE A 83 4.96 -17.98 -3.92
C ILE A 83 5.34 -19.41 -3.50
N GLU A 84 6.28 -19.56 -2.57
CA GLU A 84 6.71 -20.88 -2.06
C GLU A 84 5.56 -21.62 -1.36
N SER A 85 4.73 -20.92 -0.58
CA SER A 85 3.56 -21.51 0.08
C SER A 85 2.50 -22.05 -0.89
N VAL A 86 2.47 -21.54 -2.13
CA VAL A 86 1.59 -22.04 -3.19
C VAL A 86 2.25 -23.17 -3.97
N TRP A 87 3.56 -23.10 -4.17
CA TRP A 87 4.32 -24.09 -4.95
C TRP A 87 4.54 -25.42 -4.21
N GLU A 88 4.73 -25.39 -2.89
CA GLU A 88 4.97 -26.59 -2.11
C GLU A 88 3.79 -27.59 -2.16
N PRO A 89 2.51 -27.19 -1.94
CA PRO A 89 1.36 -28.08 -2.11
C PRO A 89 1.21 -28.65 -3.52
N ILE A 90 1.57 -27.89 -4.56
CA ILE A 90 1.51 -28.38 -5.94
C ILE A 90 2.54 -29.48 -6.17
N THR A 91 3.77 -29.28 -5.69
CA THR A 91 4.87 -30.21 -5.96
C THR A 91 4.81 -31.47 -5.09
N VAL A 92 4.32 -31.37 -3.86
CA VAL A 92 4.26 -32.48 -2.91
C VAL A 92 2.94 -33.24 -2.97
N GLU A 93 1.82 -32.54 -3.12
CA GLU A 93 0.48 -33.11 -2.97
C GLU A 93 -0.36 -33.10 -4.26
N ASP A 94 0.18 -32.54 -5.37
CA ASP A 94 -0.57 -32.21 -6.59
C ASP A 94 -1.83 -31.38 -6.30
N ASN A 95 -1.75 -30.56 -5.24
CA ASN A 95 -2.86 -29.73 -4.79
C ASN A 95 -2.77 -28.34 -5.42
N TRP A 96 -3.59 -28.13 -6.46
CA TRP A 96 -3.68 -26.87 -7.19
C TRP A 96 -4.60 -25.83 -6.52
N GLN A 97 -5.32 -26.20 -5.45
CA GLN A 97 -6.29 -25.31 -4.82
C GLN A 97 -5.68 -23.99 -4.30
N PRO A 98 -4.51 -23.98 -3.62
CA PRO A 98 -3.88 -22.74 -3.15
C PRO A 98 -3.55 -21.77 -4.29
N PHE A 99 -3.20 -22.29 -5.46
CA PHE A 99 -2.93 -21.46 -6.64
C PHE A 99 -4.21 -20.80 -7.17
N TYR A 100 -5.31 -21.55 -7.26
CA TYR A 100 -6.59 -20.98 -7.69
C TYR A 100 -7.14 -19.95 -6.70
N ASP A 101 -6.95 -20.18 -5.41
CA ASP A 101 -7.35 -19.23 -4.39
C ASP A 101 -6.53 -17.94 -4.47
N LEU A 102 -5.21 -18.05 -4.70
CA LEU A 102 -4.36 -16.89 -4.97
C LEU A 102 -4.80 -16.13 -6.23
N LEU A 103 -5.09 -16.84 -7.33
CA LEU A 103 -5.56 -16.21 -8.57
C LEU A 103 -6.85 -15.41 -8.38
N LYS A 104 -7.81 -15.93 -7.60
CA LYS A 104 -9.03 -15.19 -7.26
C LYS A 104 -8.69 -13.91 -6.50
N GLN A 105 -7.84 -14.01 -5.48
CA GLN A 105 -7.48 -12.88 -4.63
C GLN A 105 -6.71 -11.76 -5.36
N ILE A 106 -5.89 -12.09 -6.38
CA ILE A 106 -5.19 -11.06 -7.17
C ILE A 106 -6.03 -10.48 -8.32
N SER A 107 -7.15 -11.13 -8.66
CA SER A 107 -8.06 -10.70 -9.74
C SER A 107 -9.18 -9.76 -9.27
N GLU A 108 -9.33 -9.59 -7.95
CA GLU A 108 -10.26 -8.64 -7.29
C GLU A 108 -9.58 -7.30 -6.95
#